data_AF-A0AAU0HDR2-F1
#
_entry.id   AF-A0AAU0HDR2-F1
#
_cell.length_a   1.000
_cell.length_b   1.000
_cell.length_c   1.000
_cell.angle_alpha   90.00
_cell.angle_beta   90.00
_cell.angle_gamma   90.00
#
_symmetry.space_group_name_H-M   'P 1'
#
loop_
_entity.id
_entity.type
_entity.pdbx_description
1 polymer ?
#
loop_
_entity_poly.entity_id
_entity_poly.type
_entity_poly.pdbx_seq_one_letter_code
_entity_poly.pdbx_strand_id
1 'polypeptide(L)'
;MHIIMGLIIALGGVLWAVKHLMEGAHEARGAARRLTWQHRSGKSRLDAIEDPRESAAILFVQSLRYVGEINAAERAKLTGFLSEKMGLSHAEAEELVSYAIYATLEQHDAANHLSRLLKPVQANCTVTERHELIDMLSELIAPESDGADQQRALVARVKDRLLS
;
A
#
# COMPACT_ATOMS: atom_id res chain seq x y z
N MET A 1 18.26 -14.34 4.69
CA MET A 1 18.61 -14.37 3.25
C MET A 1 17.40 -14.89 2.48
N HIS A 2 16.45 -14.02 2.11
CA HIS A 2 15.31 -14.41 1.25
C HIS A 2 15.36 -13.56 -0.02
N ILE A 3 16.10 -14.05 -1.01
CA ILE A 3 16.14 -13.52 -2.37
C ILE A 3 14.94 -14.09 -3.13
N ILE A 4 13.70 -13.77 -2.72
CA ILE A 4 12.50 -14.18 -3.47
C ILE A 4 11.51 -13.00 -3.56
N MET A 5 12.06 -11.81 -3.80
CA MET A 5 11.31 -10.68 -4.34
C MET A 5 12.09 -10.18 -5.55
N GLY A 6 12.34 -11.09 -6.48
CA GLY A 6 13.21 -10.91 -7.64
C GLY A 6 12.51 -11.13 -8.98
N LEU A 7 11.25 -11.53 -8.98
CA LEU A 7 10.52 -11.74 -10.23
C LEU A 7 9.02 -11.58 -9.99
N ILE A 8 8.55 -10.33 -10.05
CA ILE A 8 7.11 -10.06 -10.09
C ILE A 8 6.85 -9.41 -11.44
N ILE A 9 6.12 -10.15 -12.28
CA ILE A 9 5.80 -9.80 -13.65
C ILE A 9 4.86 -8.59 -13.63
N ALA A 10 5.31 -7.52 -14.29
CA ALA A 10 4.59 -6.27 -14.44
C ALA A 10 3.40 -6.41 -15.40
N LEU A 11 2.19 -6.64 -14.89
CA LEU A 11 0.98 -6.53 -15.73
C LEU A 11 -0.21 -5.78 -15.08
N GLY A 12 -0.26 -5.55 -13.77
CA GLY A 12 -1.40 -4.85 -13.14
C GLY A 12 -1.30 -3.31 -13.03
N GLY A 13 -0.18 -2.77 -12.55
CA GLY A 13 -0.14 -1.36 -12.09
C GLY A 13 0.04 -0.27 -13.16
N VAL A 14 0.30 -0.62 -14.43
CA VAL A 14 0.50 0.41 -15.47
C VAL A 14 -0.79 1.22 -15.71
N LEU A 15 -1.96 0.58 -15.59
CA LEU A 15 -3.25 1.26 -15.77
C LEU A 15 -3.59 2.19 -14.60
N TRP A 16 -3.33 1.74 -13.36
CA TRP A 16 -3.54 2.52 -12.15
C TRP A 16 -2.65 3.77 -12.14
N ALA A 17 -1.35 3.60 -12.44
CA ALA A 17 -0.40 4.70 -12.57
C ALA A 17 -0.83 5.72 -13.65
N VAL A 18 -1.20 5.28 -14.86
CA VAL A 18 -1.56 6.20 -15.95
C VAL A 18 -2.83 6.99 -15.65
N LYS A 19 -3.86 6.36 -15.07
CA LYS A 19 -5.11 7.06 -14.72
C LYS A 19 -4.91 8.07 -13.58
N HIS A 20 -4.24 7.66 -12.51
CA HIS A 20 -4.02 8.53 -11.37
C HIS A 20 -2.96 9.61 -11.64
N LEU A 21 -2.06 9.42 -12.62
CA LEU A 21 -1.16 10.46 -13.13
C LEU A 21 -1.93 11.55 -13.90
N MET A 22 -2.95 11.16 -14.68
CA MET A 22 -3.78 12.11 -15.45
C MET A 22 -4.74 12.92 -14.56
N GLU A 23 -5.28 12.33 -13.49
CA GLU A 23 -6.08 13.05 -12.49
C GLU A 23 -5.21 13.79 -11.45
N GLY A 24 -4.07 13.21 -11.08
CA GLY A 24 -3.18 13.70 -10.03
C GLY A 24 -2.17 14.77 -10.45
N ALA A 25 -1.96 15.04 -11.75
CA ALA A 25 -1.00 16.07 -12.19
C ALA A 25 -1.33 17.49 -11.67
N HIS A 26 -2.58 17.76 -11.24
CA HIS A 26 -2.98 19.02 -10.62
C HIS A 26 -3.05 18.96 -9.07
N GLU A 27 -3.28 17.79 -8.47
CA GLU A 27 -3.43 17.63 -7.01
C GLU A 27 -2.21 17.03 -6.28
N ALA A 28 -1.27 16.38 -6.98
CA ALA A 28 -0.15 15.65 -6.38
C ALA A 28 0.76 16.53 -5.50
N ARG A 29 0.98 17.79 -5.88
CA ARG A 29 1.72 18.76 -5.05
C ARG A 29 0.99 19.11 -3.74
N GLY A 30 -0.34 19.03 -3.71
CA GLY A 30 -1.15 19.26 -2.52
C GLY A 30 -1.17 18.05 -1.59
N ALA A 31 -1.27 16.83 -2.15
CA ALA A 31 -1.34 15.59 -1.39
C ALA A 31 -0.04 15.26 -0.65
N ALA A 32 1.13 15.40 -1.28
CA ALA A 32 2.42 15.24 -0.60
C ALA A 32 2.61 16.23 0.57
N ARG A 33 2.11 17.45 0.41
CA ARG A 33 2.12 18.45 1.49
C ARG A 33 1.07 18.17 2.58
N ARG A 34 -0.02 17.47 2.25
CA ARG A 34 -1.08 17.07 3.19
C ARG A 34 -0.63 15.88 4.05
N LEU A 35 0.07 14.92 3.44
CA LEU A 35 0.78 13.82 4.08
C LEU A 35 1.66 14.34 5.22
N THR A 36 2.59 15.26 4.95
CA THR A 36 3.47 15.85 5.99
C THR A 36 2.73 16.64 7.08
N TRP A 37 1.55 17.22 6.79
CA TRP A 37 0.78 18.00 7.76
C TRP A 37 -0.09 17.14 8.69
N GLN A 38 -0.67 16.04 8.19
CA GLN A 38 -1.49 15.12 8.99
C GLN A 38 -0.69 14.35 10.06
N HIS A 39 0.63 14.29 9.95
CA HIS A 39 1.51 13.70 10.96
C HIS A 39 1.44 14.39 12.34
N ARG A 40 0.85 15.60 12.46
CA ARG A 40 0.83 16.39 13.70
C ARG A 40 -0.46 16.29 14.54
N SER A 41 -1.54 15.67 14.06
CA SER A 41 -2.81 15.63 14.80
C SER A 41 -3.03 14.30 15.52
N GLY A 42 -3.10 14.32 16.86
CA GLY A 42 -3.25 13.15 17.76
C GLY A 42 -4.59 12.40 17.71
N LYS A 43 -5.18 12.18 16.53
CA LYS A 43 -6.24 11.18 16.31
C LYS A 43 -5.58 9.82 16.03
N SER A 44 -6.27 8.72 16.33
CA SER A 44 -5.81 7.38 15.90
C SER A 44 -5.48 7.45 14.41
N ARG A 45 -4.23 7.20 14.02
CA ARG A 45 -3.74 7.55 12.67
C ARG A 45 -4.52 6.88 11.54
N LEU A 46 -5.07 5.70 11.80
CA LEU A 46 -5.95 5.00 10.86
C LEU A 46 -7.28 5.74 10.59
N ASP A 47 -7.73 6.59 11.51
CA ASP A 47 -8.91 7.45 11.33
C ASP A 47 -8.59 8.74 10.55
N ALA A 48 -7.30 9.05 10.34
CA ALA A 48 -6.83 10.22 9.60
C ALA A 48 -6.46 9.91 8.13
N ILE A 49 -6.48 8.63 7.74
CA ILE A 49 -6.19 8.23 6.36
C ILE A 49 -7.36 8.69 5.48
N GLU A 50 -7.07 9.61 4.57
CA GLU A 50 -8.04 10.12 3.60
C GLU A 50 -7.66 9.76 2.16
N ASP A 51 -6.40 9.38 1.94
CA ASP A 51 -5.87 9.02 0.62
C ASP A 51 -5.88 7.48 0.42
N PRO A 52 -6.48 6.97 -0.68
CA PRO A 52 -6.38 5.56 -1.04
C PRO A 52 -4.94 5.04 -1.14
N ARG A 53 -3.99 5.90 -1.48
CA ARG A 53 -2.57 5.57 -1.63
C ARG A 53 -1.90 5.24 -0.31
N GLU A 54 -2.23 6.00 0.73
CA GLU A 54 -1.80 5.73 2.10
C GLU A 54 -2.34 4.38 2.59
N SER A 55 -3.61 4.12 2.29
CA SER A 55 -4.28 2.85 2.62
C SER A 55 -3.56 1.68 1.95
N ALA A 56 -3.29 1.79 0.65
CA ALA A 56 -2.57 0.79 -0.12
C ALA A 56 -1.16 0.56 0.42
N ALA A 57 -0.40 1.63 0.66
CA ALA A 57 0.96 1.55 1.21
C ALA A 57 1.01 0.83 2.55
N ILE A 58 0.07 1.10 3.46
CA ILE A 58 -0.05 0.41 4.75
C ILE A 58 -0.34 -1.08 4.55
N LEU A 59 -1.20 -1.46 3.60
CA LEU A 59 -1.47 -2.87 3.28
C LEU A 59 -0.22 -3.57 2.73
N PHE A 60 0.52 -2.92 1.85
CA PHE A 60 1.75 -3.49 1.29
C PHE A 60 2.81 -3.72 2.37
N VAL A 61 3.02 -2.74 3.25
CA VAL A 61 3.93 -2.87 4.39
C VAL A 61 3.45 -3.96 5.36
N GLN A 62 2.16 -4.00 5.70
CA GLN A 62 1.61 -5.04 6.57
C GLN A 62 1.80 -6.44 5.96
N SER A 63 1.62 -6.59 4.64
CA SER A 63 1.87 -7.83 3.92
C SER A 63 3.33 -8.28 4.04
N LEU A 64 4.29 -7.36 3.83
CA LEU A 64 5.72 -7.69 3.99
C LEU A 64 6.08 -8.05 5.43
N ARG A 65 5.46 -7.40 6.42
CA ARG A 65 5.70 -7.70 7.85
C ARG A 65 5.29 -9.10 8.28
N TYR A 66 4.40 -9.77 7.55
CA TYR A 66 4.10 -11.17 7.81
C TYR A 66 5.25 -12.10 7.43
N VAL A 67 6.10 -11.70 6.48
CA VAL A 67 7.29 -12.46 6.07
C VAL A 67 8.45 -12.21 7.04
N GLY A 68 8.56 -10.99 7.56
CA GLY A 68 9.60 -10.63 8.53
C GLY A 68 9.77 -9.12 8.71
N GLU A 69 10.83 -8.72 9.40
CA GLU A 69 11.19 -7.30 9.50
C GLU A 69 11.66 -6.73 8.17
N ILE A 70 11.14 -5.55 7.81
CA ILE A 70 11.48 -4.88 6.55
C ILE A 70 12.88 -4.28 6.66
N ASN A 71 13.83 -4.85 5.93
CA ASN A 71 15.19 -4.32 5.82
C ASN A 71 15.32 -3.25 4.73
N ALA A 72 16.50 -2.63 4.62
CA ALA A 72 16.74 -1.56 3.64
C ALA A 72 16.55 -2.00 2.18
N ALA A 73 16.87 -3.25 1.84
CA ALA A 73 16.70 -3.77 0.48
C ALA A 73 15.21 -4.00 0.15
N GLU A 74 14.43 -4.51 1.11
CA GLU A 74 12.98 -4.65 0.96
C GLU A 74 12.28 -3.30 0.89
N ARG A 75 12.71 -2.33 1.70
CA ARG A 75 12.23 -0.94 1.63
C ARG A 75 12.49 -0.35 0.24
N ALA A 76 13.71 -0.48 -0.28
CA ALA A 76 14.05 0.02 -1.61
C ALA A 76 13.23 -0.65 -2.72
N LYS A 77 13.00 -1.98 -2.62
CA LYS A 77 12.15 -2.72 -3.56
C LYS A 77 10.69 -2.24 -3.51
N LEU A 78 10.14 -2.07 -2.31
CA LEU A 78 8.78 -1.55 -2.15
C LEU A 78 8.67 -0.14 -2.69
N THR A 79 9.65 0.74 -2.44
CA THR A 79 9.70 2.09 -3.02
C THR A 79 9.68 2.04 -4.56
N GLY A 80 10.49 1.17 -5.18
CA GLY A 80 10.49 0.97 -6.62
C GLY A 80 9.13 0.45 -7.14
N PHE A 81 8.56 -0.53 -6.45
CA PHE A 81 7.24 -1.09 -6.75
C PHE A 81 6.14 -0.03 -6.69
N LEU A 82 6.08 0.79 -5.62
CA LEU A 82 5.09 1.87 -5.54
C LEU A 82 5.35 2.95 -6.58
N SER A 83 6.61 3.33 -6.82
CA SER A 83 6.94 4.33 -7.84
C SER A 83 6.43 3.89 -9.23
N GLU A 84 6.67 2.64 -9.61
CA GLU A 84 6.22 2.07 -10.89
C GLU A 84 4.70 1.91 -10.93
N LYS A 85 4.13 1.21 -9.96
CA LYS A 85 2.71 0.79 -9.98
C LYS A 85 1.75 1.93 -9.66
N MET A 86 2.25 2.97 -8.97
CA MET A 86 1.45 4.12 -8.55
C MET A 86 1.75 5.40 -9.31
N GLY A 87 2.71 5.37 -10.24
CA GLY A 87 3.10 6.55 -11.02
C GLY A 87 3.71 7.66 -10.15
N LEU A 88 4.23 7.32 -8.98
CA LEU A 88 4.82 8.26 -8.03
C LEU A 88 6.28 8.51 -8.39
N SER A 89 6.78 9.73 -8.13
CA SER A 89 8.22 9.94 -8.13
C SER A 89 8.87 9.07 -7.04
N HIS A 90 10.16 8.75 -7.21
CA HIS A 90 10.88 7.94 -6.23
C HIS A 90 10.84 8.56 -4.82
N ALA A 91 10.94 9.89 -4.72
CA ALA A 91 10.86 10.61 -3.45
C ALA A 91 9.48 10.50 -2.79
N GLU A 92 8.40 10.64 -3.56
CA GLU A 92 7.03 10.47 -3.05
C GLU A 92 6.78 9.03 -2.60
N ALA A 93 7.25 8.05 -3.38
CA ALA A 93 7.14 6.63 -3.01
C ALA A 93 7.93 6.33 -1.73
N GLU A 94 9.13 6.90 -1.56
CA GLU A 94 9.94 6.71 -0.36
C GLU A 94 9.26 7.31 0.89
N GLU A 95 8.71 8.51 0.76
CA GLU A 95 7.95 9.16 1.82
C GLU A 95 6.73 8.31 2.23
N LEU A 96 5.97 7.82 1.23
CA LEU A 96 4.80 6.99 1.43
C LEU A 96 5.13 5.65 2.12
N VAL A 97 6.23 4.99 1.72
CA VAL A 97 6.73 3.79 2.39
C VAL A 97 7.10 4.08 3.84
N SER A 98 7.77 5.19 4.10
CA SER A 98 8.21 5.58 5.45
C SER A 98 7.01 5.82 6.37
N TYR A 99 5.99 6.51 5.86
CA TYR A 99 4.72 6.69 6.54
C TYR A 99 4.05 5.34 6.85
N ALA A 100 3.97 4.44 5.88
CA ALA A 100 3.33 3.14 6.05
C ALA A 100 4.06 2.24 7.07
N ILE A 101 5.40 2.22 7.05
CA ILE A 101 6.21 1.54 8.07
C ILE A 101 5.88 2.10 9.44
N TYR A 102 5.88 3.42 9.58
CA TYR A 102 5.56 4.05 10.86
C TYR A 102 4.13 3.77 11.34
N ALA A 103 3.14 3.83 10.45
CA ALA A 103 1.74 3.55 10.76
C ALA A 103 1.50 2.10 11.19
N THR A 104 2.23 1.15 10.60
CA THR A 104 2.14 -0.27 10.98
C THR A 104 2.91 -0.61 12.26
N LEU A 105 3.94 0.16 12.66
CA LEU A 105 4.64 -0.08 13.93
C LEU A 105 3.77 0.22 15.15
N GLU A 106 2.90 1.22 15.06
CA GLU A 106 1.98 1.58 16.15
C GLU A 106 0.84 0.55 16.33
N GLN A 107 0.57 -0.26 15.30
CA GLN A 107 -0.51 -1.23 15.27
C GLN A 107 0.07 -2.65 15.28
N HIS A 108 -0.25 -3.47 16.28
CA HIS A 108 0.26 -4.84 16.33
C HIS A 108 -0.07 -5.64 15.05
N ASP A 109 -1.23 -5.39 14.42
CA ASP A 109 -1.56 -5.85 13.08
C ASP A 109 -2.59 -4.88 12.43
N ALA A 110 -2.18 -4.16 11.39
CA ALA A 110 -3.06 -3.24 10.66
C ALA A 110 -4.25 -3.96 9.99
N ALA A 111 -4.16 -5.26 9.73
CA ALA A 111 -5.25 -6.07 9.19
C ALA A 111 -6.44 -6.22 10.16
N ASN A 112 -6.26 -5.92 11.45
CA ASN A 112 -7.36 -5.86 12.41
C ASN A 112 -8.25 -4.62 12.22
N HIS A 113 -7.80 -3.66 11.41
CA HIS A 113 -8.47 -2.38 11.19
C HIS A 113 -8.82 -2.14 9.70
N LEU A 114 -8.94 -3.20 8.90
CA LEU A 114 -9.26 -3.13 7.47
C LEU A 114 -10.51 -2.30 7.16
N SER A 115 -11.54 -2.35 8.02
CA SER A 115 -12.77 -1.58 7.83
C SER A 115 -12.55 -0.06 7.87
N ARG A 116 -11.50 0.41 8.55
CA ARG A 116 -11.10 1.82 8.59
C ARG A 116 -10.12 2.13 7.48
N LEU A 117 -9.10 1.28 7.34
CA LEU A 117 -8.06 1.39 6.34
C LEU A 117 -8.61 1.43 4.91
N LEU A 118 -9.67 0.67 4.63
CA LEU A 118 -10.24 0.58 3.28
C LEU A 118 -11.30 1.65 2.99
N LYS A 119 -11.67 2.51 3.96
CA LYS A 119 -12.68 3.56 3.71
C LYS A 119 -12.29 4.50 2.58
N PRO A 120 -11.05 5.02 2.51
CA PRO A 120 -10.64 5.91 1.41
C PRO A 120 -10.71 5.21 0.05
N VAL A 121 -10.29 3.94 0.01
CA VAL A 121 -10.35 3.12 -1.21
C VAL A 121 -11.81 2.91 -1.64
N GLN A 122 -12.72 2.61 -0.70
CA GLN A 122 -14.14 2.45 -1.01
C GLN A 122 -14.80 3.77 -1.45
N ALA A 123 -14.38 4.90 -0.90
CA ALA A 123 -14.95 6.20 -1.20
C ALA A 123 -14.46 6.77 -2.54
N ASN A 124 -13.18 6.58 -2.86
CA ASN A 124 -12.51 7.32 -3.93
C ASN A 124 -12.04 6.44 -5.10
N CYS A 125 -12.03 5.10 -4.95
CA CYS A 125 -11.63 4.19 -6.03
C CYS A 125 -12.84 3.49 -6.66
N THR A 126 -12.81 3.41 -7.99
CA THR A 126 -13.68 2.60 -8.84
C THR A 126 -13.49 1.11 -8.57
N VAL A 127 -14.43 0.28 -9.03
CA VAL A 127 -14.34 -1.19 -8.92
C VAL A 127 -13.09 -1.71 -9.61
N THR A 128 -12.72 -1.17 -10.77
CA THR A 128 -11.49 -1.56 -11.49
C THR A 128 -10.24 -1.28 -10.66
N GLU A 129 -10.13 -0.09 -10.06
CA GLU A 129 -8.97 0.26 -9.21
C GLU A 129 -8.89 -0.59 -7.94
N ARG A 130 -10.03 -1.02 -7.39
CA ARG A 130 -10.06 -1.98 -6.28
C ARG A 130 -9.52 -3.35 -6.69
N HIS A 131 -9.88 -3.82 -7.88
CA HIS A 131 -9.31 -5.04 -8.44
C HIS A 131 -7.79 -4.90 -8.63
N GLU A 132 -7.33 -3.79 -9.21
CA GLU A 132 -5.90 -3.52 -9.40
C GLU A 132 -5.14 -3.49 -8.06
N LEU A 133 -5.71 -2.91 -7.00
CA LEU A 133 -5.13 -2.96 -5.65
C LEU A 133 -4.99 -4.40 -5.12
N ILE A 134 -6.01 -5.24 -5.33
CA ILE A 134 -6.00 -6.65 -4.92
C ILE A 134 -4.93 -7.42 -5.72
N ASP A 135 -4.80 -7.15 -7.01
CA ASP A 135 -3.79 -7.76 -7.87
C ASP A 135 -2.38 -7.33 -7.43
N MET A 136 -2.17 -6.04 -7.13
CA MET A 136 -0.90 -5.53 -6.60
C MET A 136 -0.54 -6.15 -5.24
N LEU A 137 -1.52 -6.39 -4.36
CA LEU A 137 -1.26 -7.08 -3.08
C LEU A 137 -0.93 -8.56 -3.30
N SER A 138 -1.57 -9.20 -4.27
CA SER A 138 -1.32 -10.60 -4.63
C SER A 138 0.06 -10.79 -5.24
N GLU A 139 0.53 -9.79 -6.00
CA GLU A 139 1.89 -9.72 -6.54
C GLU A 139 2.97 -9.75 -5.43
N LEU A 140 2.69 -9.24 -4.23
CA LEU A 140 3.63 -9.24 -3.10
C LEU A 140 3.64 -10.53 -2.26
N ILE A 141 2.85 -11.55 -2.61
CA ILE A 141 2.86 -12.82 -1.87
C ILE A 141 4.19 -13.54 -2.13
N ALA A 142 4.89 -13.91 -1.05
CA ALA A 142 6.13 -14.69 -1.10
C ALA A 142 5.81 -16.20 -0.91
N PRO A 143 5.65 -17.01 -1.97
CA PRO A 143 5.00 -18.32 -1.94
C PRO A 143 5.68 -19.40 -1.09
N GLU A 144 6.94 -19.19 -0.70
CA GLU A 144 7.75 -20.12 0.10
C GLU A 144 8.14 -19.56 1.48
N SER A 145 7.48 -18.47 1.92
CA SER A 145 7.74 -17.88 3.23
C SER A 145 6.76 -18.40 4.30
N ASP A 146 7.21 -18.42 5.55
CA ASP A 146 6.35 -18.73 6.72
C ASP A 146 5.19 -17.73 6.88
N GLY A 147 5.27 -16.57 6.22
CA GLY A 147 4.24 -15.53 6.20
C GLY A 147 3.22 -15.62 5.06
N ALA A 148 3.39 -16.56 4.11
CA ALA A 148 2.60 -16.59 2.88
C ALA A 148 1.10 -16.80 3.13
N ASP A 149 0.74 -17.58 4.15
CA ASP A 149 -0.66 -17.82 4.49
C ASP A 149 -1.32 -16.58 5.09
N GLN A 150 -0.60 -15.81 5.91
CA GLN A 150 -1.06 -14.53 6.44
C GLN A 150 -1.20 -13.49 5.32
N GLN A 151 -0.28 -13.47 4.35
CA GLN A 151 -0.40 -12.62 3.15
C GLN A 151 -1.64 -12.98 2.32
N ARG A 152 -1.86 -14.27 2.03
CA ARG A 152 -3.07 -14.75 1.34
C ARG A 152 -4.34 -14.42 2.10
N ALA A 153 -4.33 -14.58 3.43
CA ALA A 153 -5.45 -14.23 4.29
C ALA A 153 -5.75 -12.73 4.26
N LEU A 154 -4.72 -11.88 4.26
CA LEU A 154 -4.87 -10.43 4.10
C LEU A 154 -5.52 -10.10 2.75
N VAL A 155 -4.99 -10.64 1.66
CA VAL A 155 -5.56 -10.43 0.31
C VAL A 155 -7.02 -10.87 0.24
N ALA A 156 -7.35 -12.04 0.79
CA ALA A 156 -8.72 -12.54 0.82
C ALA A 156 -9.67 -11.61 1.60
N ARG A 157 -9.24 -11.10 2.76
CA ARG A 157 -10.03 -10.15 3.56
C ARG A 157 -10.19 -8.80 2.87
N VAL A 158 -9.15 -8.30 2.20
CA VAL A 158 -9.23 -7.06 1.40
C VAL A 158 -10.20 -7.25 0.24
N LYS A 159 -10.10 -8.38 -0.48
CA LYS A 159 -11.00 -8.73 -1.59
C LYS A 159 -12.45 -8.79 -1.14
N ASP A 160 -12.73 -9.53 -0.08
CA ASP A 160 -14.07 -9.63 0.51
C ASP A 160 -14.62 -8.23 0.82
N ARG A 161 -13.83 -7.37 1.47
CA ARG A 161 -14.30 -6.06 1.89
C ARG A 161 -14.46 -5.02 0.77
N LEU A 162 -13.68 -5.12 -0.31
CA LEU A 162 -13.72 -4.15 -1.41
C LEU A 162 -14.72 -4.51 -2.51
N LEU A 163 -15.01 -5.80 -2.67
CA LEU A 163 -15.83 -6.34 -3.74
C LEU A 163 -17.19 -6.91 -3.27
N SER A 164 -17.50 -6.85 -1.96
CA SER A 164 -18.82 -7.16 -1.40
C SER A 164 -19.78 -5.97 -1.55
#